data_AF-A0A420YJY8-F1
#
_entry.id   AF-A0A420YJY8-F1
#
_cell.length_a   1.000
_cell.length_b   1.000
_cell.length_c   1.000
_cell.angle_alpha   90.00
_cell.angle_beta   90.00
_cell.angle_gamma   90.00
#
_symmetry.space_group_name_H-M   'P 1'
#
loop_
_entity.id
_entity.type
_entity.pdbx_description
1 polymer ?
#
loop_
_entity_poly.entity_id
_entity_poly.type
_entity_poly.pdbx_seq_one_letter_code
_entity_poly.pdbx_strand_id
1 'polypeptide(L)'
;MTSDHTSTLPADGGSERSPLIAPPAGRNESSQASHVPLTQPKAPKRLGIVATCILLIILIELGAYLATIPLNQVLEENICDRFHPQRPTHPDDHRCKDKDVQAELSIIREWQSTLDFIPGLLTAVPHGFLADRWGRELVLSLSLVGITLASACYILVCALPDVIPPRVTWLSAVFTFIGGGSAVFNAMVFTIAGDVVSAEQRSTIFSYLGAAVVGGELLASPLVYFLMETDLWLAIYIGLGCLVLSTGLSLMLPETLPREQRQNAPENVESPPWHDKIRSELAQLAQAISWVIWKDRRVALLLFTFLLTTLGRFAQEILLQYVTNRYGWSWSQASLLLSIRAFSNLVLLTVLIPSASYVLIHKWANSVQGTNLLLARASAILLIVGVFTIGLSRTSVAMAVGLGVFALGAGYNFLVRSLLASVVENDHTGMLYTMMSIFETVGALVAGPLLAMSFRTSMGWGGGWLGLPYIAAGVLFAVATTAVHSISLSVLQPKVVDGEAEAQQGT
;
A
#
# COMPACT_ATOMS: atom_id res chain seq x y z
N MET A 1 -22.77 -98.26 -18.84
CA MET A 1 -22.53 -98.77 -20.20
C MET A 1 -23.43 -97.99 -21.13
N THR A 2 -22.83 -97.34 -22.14
CA THR A 2 -23.40 -96.79 -23.40
C THR A 2 -24.52 -95.75 -23.31
N SER A 3 -24.59 -94.69 -24.10
CA SER A 3 -23.66 -93.89 -24.92
C SER A 3 -24.53 -92.74 -25.49
N ASP A 4 -23.88 -91.64 -25.86
CA ASP A 4 -24.38 -90.45 -26.53
C ASP A 4 -25.43 -90.65 -27.64
N HIS A 5 -26.36 -89.70 -27.78
CA HIS A 5 -26.25 -88.68 -28.84
C HIS A 5 -27.23 -87.50 -28.67
N THR A 6 -26.72 -86.37 -29.13
CA THR A 6 -27.03 -84.96 -28.88
C THR A 6 -28.13 -84.38 -29.79
N SER A 7 -28.48 -83.13 -29.48
CA SER A 7 -29.29 -82.12 -30.21
C SER A 7 -30.76 -82.07 -29.75
N THR A 8 -31.32 -80.96 -29.26
CA THR A 8 -31.16 -79.54 -29.64
C THR A 8 -31.40 -78.57 -28.46
N LEU A 9 -30.84 -77.36 -28.61
CA LEU A 9 -30.72 -76.19 -27.72
C LEU A 9 -31.96 -75.75 -26.89
N PRO A 10 -31.75 -75.10 -25.72
CA PRO A 10 -32.82 -74.60 -24.84
C PRO A 10 -32.92 -73.06 -24.75
N ALA A 11 -33.86 -72.65 -23.88
CA ALA A 11 -33.99 -71.39 -23.11
C ALA A 11 -34.89 -70.32 -23.75
N ASP A 12 -36.11 -70.05 -23.25
CA ASP A 12 -36.49 -69.57 -21.89
C ASP A 12 -35.80 -68.23 -21.62
N GLY A 13 -36.44 -67.07 -21.45
CA GLY A 13 -37.79 -66.76 -21.00
C GLY A 13 -37.61 -65.56 -20.06
N GLY A 14 -38.06 -64.35 -20.46
CA GLY A 14 -37.85 -63.18 -19.60
C GLY A 14 -38.10 -61.81 -20.24
N SER A 15 -39.39 -61.45 -20.33
CA SER A 15 -39.97 -60.10 -20.15
C SER A 15 -39.35 -58.90 -20.89
N GLU A 16 -40.13 -58.39 -21.83
CA GLU A 16 -40.06 -57.06 -22.44
C GLU A 16 -39.97 -55.92 -21.40
N ARG A 17 -38.94 -55.07 -21.55
CA ARG A 17 -38.99 -53.61 -21.42
C ARG A 17 -37.71 -53.05 -22.05
N SER A 18 -37.70 -52.94 -23.38
CA SER A 18 -36.62 -52.32 -24.14
C SER A 18 -36.81 -50.79 -24.18
N PRO A 19 -35.87 -49.96 -23.73
CA PRO A 19 -35.83 -48.55 -24.06
C PRO A 19 -35.28 -48.38 -25.49
N LEU A 20 -36.02 -47.66 -26.33
CA LEU A 20 -35.80 -47.53 -27.79
C LEU A 20 -34.69 -46.55 -28.18
N ILE A 21 -33.69 -46.31 -27.31
CA ILE A 21 -32.57 -45.40 -27.57
C ILE A 21 -31.30 -45.99 -26.96
N ALA A 22 -30.30 -46.26 -27.80
CA ALA A 22 -28.98 -46.71 -27.37
C ALA A 22 -28.25 -45.59 -26.61
N PRO A 23 -27.69 -45.84 -25.41
CA PRO A 23 -26.76 -44.91 -24.79
C PRO A 23 -25.44 -44.91 -25.58
N PRO A 24 -24.86 -43.76 -25.95
CA PRO A 24 -23.52 -43.75 -26.50
C PRO A 24 -22.55 -44.28 -25.44
N ALA A 25 -21.72 -45.23 -25.89
CA ALA A 25 -20.75 -45.96 -25.11
C ALA A 25 -19.82 -45.03 -24.30
N GLY A 26 -19.41 -45.53 -23.14
CA GLY A 26 -18.68 -44.79 -22.12
C GLY A 26 -17.45 -44.04 -22.63
N ARG A 27 -17.39 -42.78 -22.21
CA ARG A 27 -16.17 -42.22 -21.64
C ARG A 27 -16.46 -41.92 -20.18
N ASN A 28 -15.85 -42.70 -19.29
CA ASN A 28 -15.59 -42.29 -17.93
C ASN A 28 -14.67 -41.06 -17.98
N GLU A 29 -15.24 -39.88 -18.20
CA GLU A 29 -14.63 -38.62 -17.79
C GLU A 29 -15.31 -38.23 -16.49
N SER A 30 -14.82 -38.85 -15.41
CA SER A 30 -14.76 -38.16 -14.13
C SER A 30 -14.16 -36.79 -14.41
N SER A 31 -14.98 -35.74 -14.35
CA SER A 31 -14.54 -34.36 -14.36
C SER A 31 -13.82 -34.08 -13.03
N GLN A 32 -12.70 -34.77 -12.81
CA GLN A 32 -11.62 -34.29 -11.98
C GLN A 32 -11.12 -33.04 -12.70
N ALA A 33 -11.46 -31.88 -12.14
CA ALA A 33 -10.68 -30.68 -12.36
C ALA A 33 -9.22 -31.08 -12.13
N SER A 34 -8.48 -31.28 -13.22
CA SER A 34 -7.06 -31.58 -13.16
C SER A 34 -6.39 -30.33 -12.61
N HIS A 35 -6.23 -30.27 -11.29
CA HIS A 35 -5.24 -29.42 -10.67
C HIS A 35 -3.89 -29.87 -11.21
N VAL A 36 -3.49 -29.29 -12.34
CA VAL A 36 -2.11 -29.36 -12.81
C VAL A 36 -1.29 -28.75 -11.68
N PRO A 37 -0.42 -29.52 -11.01
CA PRO A 37 0.44 -28.94 -9.99
C PRO A 37 1.34 -27.95 -10.71
N LEU A 38 1.20 -26.66 -10.35
CA LEU A 38 2.13 -25.61 -10.76
C LEU A 38 3.55 -26.19 -10.62
N THR A 39 4.32 -26.25 -11.71
CA THR A 39 5.72 -26.69 -11.68
C THR A 39 6.51 -25.63 -10.94
N GLN A 40 6.41 -25.67 -9.62
CA GLN A 40 6.97 -24.65 -8.78
C GLN A 40 8.51 -24.80 -8.78
N PRO A 41 9.27 -23.69 -8.80
CA PRO A 41 10.73 -23.74 -8.87
C PRO A 41 11.32 -24.62 -7.77
N LYS A 42 12.53 -25.17 -7.95
CA LYS A 42 13.20 -25.92 -6.86
C LYS A 42 13.34 -25.03 -5.62
N ALA A 43 13.16 -25.58 -4.42
CA ALA A 43 13.23 -24.86 -3.14
C ALA A 43 14.37 -23.82 -3.00
N PRO A 44 15.64 -24.11 -3.38
CA PRO A 44 16.71 -23.10 -3.30
C PRO A 44 16.53 -21.91 -4.24
N LYS A 45 15.90 -22.11 -5.42
CA LYS A 45 15.59 -21.02 -6.35
C LYS A 45 14.48 -20.11 -5.81
N ARG A 46 13.49 -20.67 -5.10
CA ARG A 46 12.41 -19.89 -4.47
C ARG A 46 12.93 -18.96 -3.40
N LEU A 47 13.79 -19.48 -2.51
CA LEU A 47 14.38 -18.70 -1.44
C LEU A 47 15.24 -17.56 -2.00
N GLY A 48 16.00 -17.83 -3.07
CA GLY A 48 16.75 -16.81 -3.81
C GLY A 48 15.85 -15.68 -4.32
N ILE A 49 14.73 -16.00 -4.99
CA ILE A 49 13.79 -14.99 -5.53
C ILE A 49 13.19 -14.12 -4.42
N VAL A 50 12.75 -14.74 -3.31
CA VAL A 50 12.18 -13.99 -2.17
C VAL A 50 13.25 -13.10 -1.52
N ALA A 51 14.47 -13.60 -1.35
CA ALA A 51 15.58 -12.82 -0.80
C ALA A 51 15.91 -11.62 -1.71
N THR A 52 15.91 -11.80 -3.04
CA THR A 52 16.07 -10.70 -3.99
C THR A 52 14.93 -9.69 -3.88
N CYS A 53 13.67 -10.11 -3.73
CA CYS A 53 12.54 -9.21 -3.52
C CYS A 53 12.70 -8.35 -2.25
N ILE A 54 13.11 -8.97 -1.14
CA ILE A 54 13.39 -8.25 0.12
C ILE A 54 14.54 -7.26 -0.07
N LEU A 55 15.62 -7.67 -0.75
CA LEU A 55 16.75 -6.80 -1.02
C LEU A 55 16.37 -5.62 -1.92
N LEU A 56 15.54 -5.83 -2.95
CA LEU A 56 15.05 -4.76 -3.82
C LEU A 56 14.24 -3.72 -3.03
N ILE A 57 13.34 -4.17 -2.13
CA ILE A 57 12.60 -3.26 -1.25
C ILE A 57 13.57 -2.41 -0.42
N ILE A 58 14.53 -3.05 0.27
CA ILE A 58 15.48 -2.34 1.14
C ILE A 58 16.32 -1.34 0.33
N LEU A 59 16.82 -1.71 -0.85
CA LEU A 59 17.62 -0.83 -1.71
C LEU A 59 16.82 0.39 -2.19
N ILE A 60 15.54 0.21 -2.52
CA ILE A 60 14.68 1.31 -2.97
C ILE A 60 14.34 2.24 -1.82
N GLU A 61 13.96 1.70 -0.66
CA GLU A 61 13.71 2.52 0.53
C GLU A 61 14.96 3.33 0.89
N LEU A 62 16.12 2.66 0.95
CA LEU A 62 17.40 3.31 1.23
C LEU A 62 17.72 4.39 0.20
N GLY A 63 17.57 4.08 -1.09
CA GLY A 63 17.82 5.01 -2.19
C GLY A 63 16.88 6.22 -2.17
N ALA A 64 15.60 5.99 -1.90
CA ALA A 64 14.59 7.03 -1.84
C ALA A 64 14.83 7.99 -0.67
N TYR A 65 15.11 7.49 0.54
CA TYR A 65 15.38 8.35 1.69
C TYR A 65 16.71 9.11 1.57
N LEU A 66 17.78 8.43 1.10
CA LEU A 66 19.10 9.03 0.87
C LEU A 66 19.10 10.10 -0.22
N ALA A 67 18.21 10.01 -1.22
CA ALA A 67 18.06 11.06 -2.21
C ALA A 67 17.12 12.16 -1.74
N THR A 68 15.90 11.81 -1.32
CA THR A 68 14.81 12.76 -1.11
C THR A 68 15.06 13.72 0.04
N ILE A 69 15.60 13.25 1.18
CA ILE A 69 15.81 14.12 2.35
C ILE A 69 16.87 15.20 2.07
N PRO A 70 18.09 14.86 1.60
CA PRO A 70 19.07 15.87 1.23
C PRO A 70 18.59 16.77 0.08
N LEU A 71 17.86 16.23 -0.91
CA LEU A 71 17.29 17.03 -1.99
C LEU A 71 16.27 18.06 -1.50
N ASN A 72 15.55 17.81 -0.40
CA ASN A 72 14.67 18.81 0.20
C ASN A 72 15.47 19.99 0.76
N GLN A 73 16.64 19.72 1.34
CA GLN A 73 17.55 20.77 1.81
C GLN A 73 18.13 21.56 0.62
N VAL A 74 18.60 20.89 -0.43
CA VAL A 74 19.09 21.57 -1.65
C VAL A 74 18.00 22.43 -2.29
N LEU A 75 16.77 21.91 -2.34
CA LEU A 75 15.64 22.65 -2.88
C LEU A 75 15.31 23.88 -2.02
N GLU A 76 15.38 23.77 -0.69
CA GLU A 76 15.24 24.91 0.23
C GLU A 76 16.30 25.98 -0.04
N GLU A 77 17.58 25.58 -0.13
CA GLU A 77 18.71 26.47 -0.41
C GLU A 77 18.55 27.16 -1.77
N ASN A 78 18.22 26.41 -2.82
CA ASN A 78 17.99 26.93 -4.17
C ASN A 78 16.83 27.93 -4.25
N ILE A 79 15.75 27.71 -3.50
CA ILE A 79 14.63 28.66 -3.42
C ILE A 79 15.08 29.90 -2.64
N CYS A 80 15.76 29.71 -1.53
CA CYS A 80 16.26 30.77 -0.66
C CYS A 80 17.19 31.73 -1.39
N ASP A 81 18.12 31.23 -2.21
CA ASP A 81 19.04 32.03 -3.01
C ASP A 81 18.30 32.92 -4.04
N ARG A 82 17.15 32.47 -4.56
CA ARG A 82 16.32 33.28 -5.46
C ARG A 82 15.57 34.40 -4.74
N PHE A 83 15.09 34.15 -3.53
CA PHE A 83 14.44 35.18 -2.70
C PHE A 83 15.47 36.15 -2.10
N HIS A 84 16.69 35.69 -1.83
CA HIS A 84 17.76 36.47 -1.21
C HIS A 84 19.10 36.34 -1.96
N PRO A 85 19.25 36.95 -3.15
CA PRO A 85 20.45 36.76 -4.01
C PRO A 85 21.78 37.26 -3.42
N GLN A 86 21.72 38.08 -2.37
CA GLN A 86 22.89 38.68 -1.72
C GLN A 86 23.27 37.98 -0.41
N ARG A 87 22.68 36.82 -0.12
CA ARG A 87 23.00 36.08 1.10
C ARG A 87 24.39 35.44 0.99
N PRO A 88 25.19 35.43 2.06
CA PRO A 88 26.35 34.56 2.13
C PRO A 88 25.86 33.10 2.10
N THR A 89 26.56 32.23 1.36
CA THR A 89 26.30 30.79 1.30
C THR A 89 26.72 30.12 2.61
N HIS A 90 25.96 30.38 3.67
CA HIS A 90 26.05 29.70 4.95
C HIS A 90 24.89 28.70 5.11
N PRO A 91 25.15 27.44 5.52
CA PRO A 91 24.13 26.41 5.70
C PRO A 91 23.02 26.80 6.69
N ASP A 92 23.32 27.65 7.67
CA ASP A 92 22.42 28.01 8.78
C ASP A 92 21.85 29.43 8.69
N ASP A 93 21.81 30.06 7.52
CA ASP A 93 21.21 31.40 7.40
C ASP A 93 19.68 31.33 7.56
N HIS A 94 19.23 31.91 8.67
CA HIS A 94 17.83 31.98 9.11
C HIS A 94 16.86 32.48 8.04
N ARG A 95 17.32 33.26 7.05
CA ARG A 95 16.50 33.73 5.92
C ARG A 95 15.88 32.59 5.11
N CYS A 96 16.49 31.40 5.06
CA CYS A 96 15.85 30.26 4.38
C CYS A 96 14.65 29.68 5.12
N LYS A 97 14.48 30.04 6.40
CA LYS A 97 13.30 29.71 7.19
C LYS A 97 12.23 30.80 7.10
N ASP A 98 12.42 31.82 6.27
CA ASP A 98 11.40 32.83 6.02
C ASP A 98 10.13 32.22 5.42
N LYS A 99 9.02 32.89 5.71
CA LYS A 99 7.67 32.39 5.38
C LYS A 99 7.49 32.09 3.90
N ASP A 100 8.04 32.94 3.04
CA ASP A 100 7.88 32.83 1.59
C ASP A 100 8.68 31.65 1.01
N VAL A 101 9.90 31.43 1.51
CA VAL A 101 10.76 30.30 1.11
C VAL A 101 10.11 28.98 1.52
N GLN A 102 9.67 28.86 2.77
CA GLN A 102 9.01 27.65 3.28
C GLN A 102 7.68 27.38 2.59
N ALA A 103 6.89 28.42 2.31
CA ALA A 103 5.63 28.27 1.59
C ALA A 103 5.87 27.78 0.15
N GLU A 104 6.85 28.33 -0.57
CA GLU A 104 7.18 27.86 -1.92
C GLU A 104 7.73 26.42 -1.91
N LEU A 105 8.59 26.08 -0.95
CA LEU A 105 9.08 24.71 -0.74
C LEU A 105 7.92 23.72 -0.51
N SER A 106 6.94 24.11 0.32
CA SER A 106 5.73 23.31 0.59
C SER A 106 4.73 23.26 -0.59
N ILE A 107 4.89 24.12 -1.60
CA ILE A 107 4.08 24.01 -2.82
C ILE A 107 4.76 23.00 -3.74
N ILE A 108 6.06 23.12 -3.93
CA ILE A 108 6.79 22.27 -4.87
C ILE A 108 6.75 20.81 -4.42
N ARG A 109 7.04 20.51 -3.15
CA ARG A 109 7.13 19.13 -2.64
C ARG A 109 5.78 18.43 -2.58
N GLU A 110 4.73 19.11 -2.13
CA GLU A 110 3.41 18.51 -1.95
C GLU A 110 2.70 18.28 -3.29
N TRP A 111 2.90 19.18 -4.26
CA TRP A 111 2.49 18.93 -5.64
C TRP A 111 3.31 17.83 -6.29
N GLN A 112 4.63 17.77 -6.05
CA GLN A 112 5.47 16.67 -6.52
C GLN A 112 4.93 15.31 -6.05
N SER A 113 4.66 15.18 -4.75
CA SER A 113 4.07 13.95 -4.18
C SER A 113 2.78 13.55 -4.90
N THR A 114 1.90 14.51 -5.18
CA THR A 114 0.65 14.28 -5.91
C THR A 114 0.91 13.82 -7.34
N LEU A 115 1.85 14.46 -8.04
CA LEU A 115 2.21 14.13 -9.42
C LEU A 115 2.86 12.76 -9.53
N ASP A 116 3.66 12.34 -8.53
CA ASP A 116 4.31 11.03 -8.50
C ASP A 116 3.31 9.86 -8.33
N PHE A 117 2.13 10.11 -7.75
CA PHE A 117 1.07 9.10 -7.62
C PHE A 117 0.26 8.88 -8.90
N ILE A 118 0.10 9.91 -9.74
CA ILE A 118 -0.77 9.86 -10.94
C ILE A 118 -0.35 8.75 -11.92
N PRO A 119 0.94 8.59 -12.29
CA PRO A 119 1.38 7.56 -13.22
C PRO A 119 1.04 6.16 -12.73
N GLY A 120 1.26 5.88 -11.44
CA GLY A 120 0.93 4.58 -10.85
C GLY A 120 -0.57 4.28 -10.93
N LEU A 121 -1.42 5.26 -10.65
CA LEU A 121 -2.87 5.10 -10.75
C LEU A 121 -3.35 4.85 -12.19
N LEU A 122 -2.89 5.66 -13.15
CA LEU A 122 -3.34 5.57 -14.54
C LEU A 122 -2.82 4.31 -15.24
N THR A 123 -1.62 3.87 -14.87
CA THR A 123 -0.92 2.81 -15.59
C THR A 123 -0.93 1.46 -14.88
N ALA A 124 -1.52 1.33 -13.69
CA ALA A 124 -1.62 0.06 -12.95
C ALA A 124 -2.28 -1.05 -13.78
N VAL A 125 -3.44 -0.79 -14.40
CA VAL A 125 -4.16 -1.79 -15.21
C VAL A 125 -3.40 -2.14 -16.50
N PRO A 126 -2.91 -1.17 -17.30
CA PRO A 126 -2.06 -1.45 -18.46
C PRO A 126 -0.82 -2.29 -18.11
N HIS A 127 -0.08 -1.93 -17.06
CA HIS A 127 1.11 -2.67 -16.65
C HIS A 127 0.78 -4.04 -16.06
N GLY A 128 -0.37 -4.21 -15.41
CA GLY A 128 -0.85 -5.53 -14.99
C GLY A 128 -1.07 -6.46 -16.19
N PHE A 129 -1.73 -5.98 -17.24
CA PHE A 129 -1.90 -6.75 -18.48
C PHE A 129 -0.56 -7.03 -19.17
N LEU A 130 0.35 -6.04 -19.16
CA LEU A 130 1.70 -6.20 -19.69
C LEU A 130 2.47 -7.28 -18.92
N ALA A 131 2.31 -7.35 -17.60
CA ALA A 131 2.96 -8.34 -16.76
C ALA A 131 2.46 -9.76 -17.06
N ASP A 132 1.15 -9.91 -17.29
CA ASP A 132 0.56 -11.19 -17.65
C ASP A 132 1.04 -11.69 -19.02
N ARG A 133 1.24 -10.78 -19.99
CA ARG A 133 1.62 -11.13 -21.38
C ARG A 133 3.12 -11.25 -21.61
N TRP A 134 3.89 -10.29 -21.11
CA TRP A 134 5.33 -10.15 -21.40
C TRP A 134 6.22 -10.47 -20.21
N GLY A 135 5.63 -10.63 -19.02
CA GLY A 135 6.34 -11.10 -17.83
C GLY A 135 6.34 -10.13 -16.69
N ARG A 136 6.37 -10.70 -15.48
CA ARG A 136 6.37 -9.93 -14.23
C ARG A 136 7.71 -9.25 -13.99
N GLU A 137 8.80 -9.90 -14.41
CA GLU A 137 10.17 -9.38 -14.35
C GLU A 137 10.32 -8.10 -15.19
N LEU A 138 9.85 -8.13 -16.45
CA LEU A 138 9.95 -6.98 -17.35
C LEU A 138 9.25 -5.74 -16.78
N VAL A 139 8.02 -5.91 -16.26
CA VAL A 139 7.26 -4.81 -15.68
C VAL A 139 7.91 -4.30 -14.39
N LEU A 140 8.45 -5.20 -13.56
CA LEU A 140 9.23 -4.82 -12.39
C LEU A 140 10.45 -3.98 -12.79
N SER A 141 11.23 -4.41 -13.77
CA SER A 141 12.41 -3.67 -14.24
C SER A 141 12.04 -2.33 -14.87
N LEU A 142 10.97 -2.26 -15.67
CA LEU A 142 10.46 -0.99 -16.22
C LEU A 142 10.07 0.00 -15.12
N SER A 143 9.44 -0.49 -14.05
CA SER A 143 9.08 0.35 -12.88
C SER A 143 10.32 0.95 -12.22
N LEU A 144 11.37 0.15 -12.04
CA LEU A 144 12.63 0.57 -11.45
C LEU A 144 13.43 1.53 -12.32
N VAL A 145 13.45 1.31 -13.64
CA VAL A 145 14.02 2.25 -14.62
C VAL A 145 13.32 3.59 -14.53
N GLY A 146 11.98 3.60 -14.50
CA GLY A 146 11.18 4.82 -14.37
C GLY A 146 11.47 5.59 -13.09
N ILE A 147 11.53 4.89 -11.94
CA ILE A 147 11.86 5.49 -10.63
C ILE A 147 13.28 6.06 -10.64
N THR A 148 14.26 5.32 -11.16
CA THR A 148 15.66 5.75 -11.21
C THR A 148 15.85 6.97 -12.11
N LEU A 149 15.18 6.99 -13.26
CA LEU A 149 15.24 8.12 -14.19
C LEU A 149 14.53 9.36 -13.64
N ALA A 150 13.39 9.18 -12.96
CA ALA A 150 12.71 10.26 -12.26
C ALA A 150 13.62 10.88 -11.18
N SER A 151 14.27 10.04 -10.36
CA SER A 151 15.22 10.49 -9.34
C SER A 151 16.42 11.21 -9.96
N ALA A 152 17.03 10.65 -11.02
CA ALA A 152 18.14 11.29 -11.72
C ALA A 152 17.75 12.65 -12.33
N CYS A 153 16.56 12.76 -12.92
CA CYS A 153 16.04 14.03 -13.44
C CYS A 153 15.84 15.06 -12.32
N TYR A 154 15.25 14.66 -11.20
CA TYR A 154 15.07 15.52 -10.03
C TYR A 154 16.42 16.04 -9.52
N ILE A 155 17.41 15.15 -9.37
CA ILE A 155 18.79 15.49 -8.97
C ILE A 155 19.40 16.50 -9.93
N LEU A 156 19.28 16.28 -11.25
CA LEU A 156 19.80 17.17 -12.28
C LEU A 156 19.20 18.58 -12.20
N VAL A 157 17.88 18.68 -11.97
CA VAL A 157 17.19 19.97 -11.80
C VAL A 157 17.73 20.71 -10.57
N CYS A 158 17.90 20.01 -9.44
CA CYS A 158 18.44 20.59 -8.22
C CYS A 158 19.92 20.97 -8.32
N ALA A 159 20.70 20.28 -9.16
CA ALA A 159 22.13 20.55 -9.36
C ALA A 159 22.41 21.78 -10.25
N LEU A 160 21.40 22.30 -10.97
CA LEU A 160 21.54 23.42 -11.90
C LEU A 160 20.61 24.61 -11.53
N PRO A 161 20.75 25.18 -10.31
CA PRO A 161 19.82 26.18 -9.80
C PRO A 161 19.81 27.50 -10.58
N ASP A 162 20.92 27.87 -11.22
CA ASP A 162 21.04 29.10 -12.00
C ASP A 162 20.29 29.05 -13.34
N VAL A 163 20.15 27.85 -13.90
CA VAL A 163 19.58 27.65 -15.24
C VAL A 163 18.13 27.19 -15.15
N ILE A 164 17.81 26.32 -14.19
CA ILE A 164 16.52 25.62 -14.14
C ILE A 164 15.70 26.08 -12.93
N PRO A 165 14.44 26.52 -13.11
CA PRO A 165 13.59 26.88 -11.98
C PRO A 165 13.19 25.65 -11.14
N PRO A 166 13.12 25.79 -9.80
CA PRO A 166 12.76 24.71 -8.87
C PRO A 166 11.47 23.94 -9.22
N ARG A 167 10.47 24.61 -9.82
CA ARG A 167 9.19 23.97 -10.21
C ARG A 167 9.31 22.95 -11.34
N VAL A 168 10.42 22.94 -12.09
CA VAL A 168 10.65 21.98 -13.18
C VAL A 168 10.87 20.57 -12.63
N THR A 169 11.13 20.40 -11.34
CA THR A 169 11.17 19.09 -10.67
C THR A 169 9.92 18.26 -10.95
N TRP A 170 8.75 18.89 -11.08
CA TRP A 170 7.48 18.23 -11.42
C TRP A 170 7.53 17.41 -12.71
N LEU A 171 8.42 17.75 -13.65
CA LEU A 171 8.61 16.99 -14.88
C LEU A 171 9.19 15.60 -14.62
N SER A 172 9.88 15.39 -13.50
CA SER A 172 10.46 14.08 -13.15
C SER A 172 9.39 12.99 -13.06
N ALA A 173 8.17 13.34 -12.64
CA ALA A 173 7.04 12.42 -12.53
C ALA A 173 6.68 11.78 -13.88
N VAL A 174 6.99 12.44 -15.02
CA VAL A 174 6.73 11.88 -16.35
C VAL A 174 7.51 10.58 -16.58
N PHE A 175 8.71 10.45 -16.02
CA PHE A 175 9.52 9.24 -16.20
C PHE A 175 8.94 8.02 -15.50
N THR A 176 8.12 8.19 -14.47
CA THR A 176 7.49 7.05 -13.79
C THR A 176 6.34 6.44 -14.61
N PHE A 177 5.84 7.11 -15.67
CA PHE A 177 4.92 6.48 -16.63
C PHE A 177 5.53 5.29 -17.39
N ILE A 178 6.86 5.21 -17.49
CA ILE A 178 7.58 4.11 -18.16
C ILE A 178 7.24 2.75 -17.53
N GLY A 179 6.99 2.71 -16.22
CA GLY A 179 6.72 1.46 -15.49
C GLY A 179 5.75 1.59 -14.33
N GLY A 180 4.98 2.68 -14.26
CA GLY A 180 3.97 2.94 -13.23
C GLY A 180 4.48 3.26 -11.82
N GLY A 181 5.77 3.58 -11.68
CA GLY A 181 6.37 4.06 -10.43
C GLY A 181 6.30 3.09 -9.25
N SER A 182 6.30 3.64 -8.04
CA SER A 182 6.36 2.88 -6.78
C SER A 182 5.13 1.98 -6.56
N ALA A 183 3.95 2.36 -7.07
CA ALA A 183 2.73 1.58 -6.95
C ALA A 183 2.82 0.26 -7.72
N VAL A 184 3.22 0.31 -8.99
CA VAL A 184 3.40 -0.89 -9.83
C VAL A 184 4.58 -1.72 -9.33
N PHE A 185 5.67 -1.09 -8.90
CA PHE A 185 6.79 -1.79 -8.26
C PHE A 185 6.31 -2.66 -7.08
N ASN A 186 5.62 -2.06 -6.11
CA ASN A 186 5.12 -2.78 -4.94
C ASN A 186 4.17 -3.90 -5.37
N ALA A 187 3.21 -3.62 -6.26
CA ALA A 187 2.30 -4.64 -6.77
C ALA A 187 3.05 -5.83 -7.38
N MET A 188 4.05 -5.58 -8.23
CA MET A 188 4.84 -6.63 -8.87
C MET A 188 5.67 -7.44 -7.87
N VAL A 189 6.30 -6.82 -6.87
CA VAL A 189 7.07 -7.55 -5.85
C VAL A 189 6.19 -8.52 -5.07
N PHE A 190 5.03 -8.07 -4.59
CA PHE A 190 4.09 -8.95 -3.88
C PHE A 190 3.53 -10.05 -4.79
N THR A 191 3.31 -9.73 -6.07
CA THR A 191 2.79 -10.65 -7.08
C THR A 191 3.82 -11.75 -7.43
N ILE A 192 5.09 -11.38 -7.62
CA ILE A 192 6.21 -12.30 -7.85
C ILE A 192 6.45 -13.19 -6.64
N ALA A 193 6.46 -12.62 -5.42
CA ALA A 193 6.57 -13.40 -4.19
C ALA A 193 5.39 -14.38 -4.04
N GLY A 194 4.18 -13.95 -4.42
CA GLY A 194 2.97 -14.78 -4.37
C GLY A 194 3.00 -16.01 -5.28
N ASP A 195 3.73 -15.96 -6.40
CA ASP A 195 3.88 -17.07 -7.35
C ASP A 195 4.78 -18.19 -6.83
N VAL A 196 5.86 -17.81 -6.16
CA VAL A 196 6.92 -18.75 -5.78
C VAL A 196 6.67 -19.39 -4.42
N VAL A 197 5.80 -18.80 -3.61
CA VAL A 197 5.50 -19.24 -2.24
C VAL A 197 4.26 -20.13 -2.22
N SER A 198 4.27 -21.18 -1.39
CA SER A 198 3.10 -22.04 -1.16
C SER A 198 2.00 -21.30 -0.39
N ALA A 199 0.75 -21.76 -0.50
CA ALA A 199 -0.38 -21.13 0.19
C ALA A 199 -0.16 -21.02 1.72
N GLU A 200 0.47 -22.03 2.32
CA GLU A 200 0.76 -22.10 3.76
C GLU A 200 1.78 -21.05 4.24
N GLN A 201 2.76 -20.69 3.40
CA GLN A 201 3.84 -19.78 3.76
C GLN A 201 3.59 -18.33 3.32
N ARG A 202 2.56 -18.10 2.48
CA ARG A 202 2.32 -16.81 1.81
C ARG A 202 2.15 -15.64 2.79
N SER A 203 1.37 -15.81 3.85
CA SER A 203 1.14 -14.77 4.86
C SER A 203 2.43 -14.37 5.58
N THR A 204 3.29 -15.33 5.92
CA THR A 204 4.59 -15.10 6.55
C THR A 204 5.54 -14.34 5.62
N ILE A 205 5.64 -14.74 4.35
CA ILE A 205 6.52 -14.06 3.39
C ILE A 205 6.02 -12.64 3.09
N PHE A 206 4.72 -12.44 2.93
CA PHE A 206 4.16 -11.09 2.77
C PHE A 206 4.41 -10.21 4.01
N SER A 207 4.39 -10.80 5.20
CA SER A 207 4.76 -10.10 6.43
C SER A 207 6.24 -9.71 6.43
N TYR A 208 7.14 -10.57 5.94
CA TYR A 208 8.56 -10.23 5.78
C TYR A 208 8.81 -9.13 4.75
N LEU A 209 8.09 -9.13 3.62
CA LEU A 209 8.15 -8.03 2.66
C LEU A 209 7.71 -6.70 3.29
N GLY A 210 6.60 -6.70 4.03
CA GLY A 210 6.17 -5.52 4.78
C GLY A 210 7.16 -5.09 5.86
N ALA A 211 7.78 -6.03 6.57
CA ALA A 211 8.83 -5.75 7.54
C ALA A 211 10.09 -5.18 6.88
N ALA A 212 10.41 -5.57 5.64
CA ALA A 212 11.53 -5.04 4.89
C ALA A 212 11.35 -3.55 4.56
N VAL A 213 10.13 -3.10 4.27
CA VAL A 213 9.80 -1.67 4.08
C VAL A 213 10.11 -0.88 5.35
N VAL A 214 9.55 -1.30 6.49
CA VAL A 214 9.75 -0.61 7.79
C VAL A 214 11.20 -0.69 8.25
N GLY A 215 11.87 -1.84 8.01
CA GLY A 215 13.28 -2.03 8.29
C GLY A 215 14.17 -1.13 7.43
N GLY A 216 13.82 -0.95 6.15
CA GLY A 216 14.48 -0.02 5.24
C GLY A 216 14.41 1.42 5.77
N GLU A 217 13.23 1.90 6.16
CA GLU A 217 13.05 3.23 6.78
C GLU A 217 13.90 3.37 8.07
N LEU A 218 13.88 2.34 8.93
CA LEU A 218 14.63 2.35 10.20
C LEU A 218 16.15 2.44 9.98
N LEU A 219 16.68 1.76 8.96
CA LEU A 219 18.10 1.76 8.59
C LEU A 219 18.51 3.02 7.81
N ALA A 220 17.62 3.54 6.95
CA ALA A 220 17.92 4.66 6.09
C ALA A 220 18.07 5.96 6.89
N SER A 221 17.21 6.19 7.88
CA SER A 221 17.19 7.44 8.63
C SER A 221 18.51 7.81 9.35
N PRO A 222 19.18 6.89 10.09
CA PRO A 222 20.49 7.16 10.68
C PRO A 222 21.58 7.30 9.61
N LEU A 223 21.49 6.53 8.52
CA LEU A 223 22.45 6.63 7.42
C LEU A 223 22.37 8.00 6.74
N VAL A 224 21.16 8.52 6.52
CA VAL A 224 20.92 9.90 6.04
C VAL A 224 21.59 10.90 6.96
N TYR A 225 21.38 10.79 8.28
CA TYR A 225 22.01 11.67 9.25
C TYR A 225 23.54 11.68 9.09
N PHE A 226 24.20 10.52 9.14
CA PHE A 226 25.66 10.44 9.07
C PHE A 226 26.24 10.92 7.73
N LEU A 227 25.59 10.58 6.61
CA LEU A 227 26.06 10.98 5.29
C LEU A 227 25.86 12.49 5.07
N MET A 228 24.73 13.07 5.48
CA MET A 228 24.49 14.51 5.36
C MET A 228 25.45 15.34 6.22
N GLU A 229 25.84 14.85 7.40
CA GLU A 229 26.87 15.49 8.24
C GLU A 229 28.28 15.42 7.60
N THR A 230 28.51 14.45 6.71
CA THR A 230 29.80 14.30 6.00
C THR A 230 29.82 15.16 4.74
N ASP A 231 28.89 14.89 3.82
CA ASP A 231 28.68 15.65 2.59
C ASP A 231 27.26 15.40 2.07
N LEU A 232 26.53 16.49 1.81
CA LEU A 232 25.14 16.43 1.38
C LEU A 232 24.98 15.70 0.03
N TRP A 233 25.86 15.96 -0.93
CA TRP A 233 25.77 15.39 -2.29
C TRP A 233 26.20 13.93 -2.32
N LEU A 234 27.14 13.53 -1.47
CA LEU A 234 27.51 12.14 -1.24
C LEU A 234 26.29 11.30 -0.86
N ALA A 235 25.43 11.80 0.04
CA ALA A 235 24.18 11.13 0.39
C ALA A 235 23.28 10.90 -0.84
N ILE A 236 23.10 11.94 -1.65
CA ILE A 236 22.28 11.90 -2.87
C ILE A 236 22.83 10.87 -3.87
N TYR A 237 24.15 10.88 -4.13
CA TYR A 237 24.76 9.96 -5.09
C TYR A 237 24.75 8.51 -4.61
N ILE A 238 24.92 8.25 -3.31
CA ILE A 238 24.76 6.91 -2.75
C ILE A 238 23.30 6.45 -2.89
N GLY A 239 22.34 7.36 -2.65
CA GLY A 239 20.92 7.08 -2.86
C GLY A 239 20.60 6.70 -4.30
N LEU A 240 21.09 7.48 -5.28
CA LEU A 240 20.97 7.16 -6.70
C LEU A 240 21.66 5.84 -7.05
N GLY A 241 22.84 5.58 -6.49
CA GLY A 241 23.57 4.31 -6.65
C GLY A 241 22.76 3.11 -6.17
N CYS A 242 22.02 3.23 -5.06
CA CYS A 242 21.13 2.18 -4.57
C CYS A 242 19.97 1.91 -5.56
N LEU A 243 19.39 2.95 -6.17
CA LEU A 243 18.34 2.81 -7.18
C LEU A 243 18.85 2.17 -8.48
N VAL A 244 20.04 2.57 -8.94
CA VAL A 244 20.70 1.96 -10.10
C VAL A 244 21.03 0.49 -9.83
N LEU A 245 21.54 0.18 -8.63
CA LEU A 245 21.82 -1.19 -8.22
C LEU A 245 20.53 -2.03 -8.16
N SER A 246 19.45 -1.50 -7.59
CA SER A 246 18.13 -2.15 -7.56
C SER A 246 17.62 -2.45 -8.98
N THR A 247 17.74 -1.48 -9.89
CA THR A 247 17.40 -1.65 -11.31
C THR A 247 18.22 -2.77 -11.93
N GLY A 248 19.54 -2.80 -11.71
CA GLY A 248 20.43 -3.85 -12.21
C GLY A 248 20.09 -5.24 -11.65
N LEU A 249 19.76 -5.35 -10.36
CA LEU A 249 19.34 -6.61 -9.75
C LEU A 249 18.01 -7.11 -10.31
N SER A 250 17.08 -6.21 -10.62
CA SER A 250 15.78 -6.60 -11.19
C SER A 250 15.91 -7.28 -12.55
N LEU A 251 16.87 -6.85 -13.37
CA LEU A 251 17.16 -7.44 -14.70
C LEU A 251 17.81 -8.83 -14.61
N MET A 252 18.29 -9.22 -13.43
CA MET A 252 18.89 -10.53 -13.17
C MET A 252 17.88 -11.50 -12.54
N LEU A 253 16.69 -11.01 -12.17
CA LEU A 253 15.66 -11.81 -11.54
C LEU A 253 15.09 -12.77 -12.58
N PRO A 254 15.01 -14.09 -12.35
CA PRO A 254 14.43 -14.99 -13.34
C PRO A 254 12.90 -14.82 -13.41
N GLU A 255 12.35 -14.81 -14.63
CA GLU A 255 10.90 -14.86 -14.87
C GLU A 255 10.19 -15.93 -14.03
N THR A 256 9.20 -15.52 -13.25
CA THR A 256 8.43 -16.39 -12.35
C THR A 256 7.13 -16.90 -12.94
N LEU A 257 6.65 -16.31 -14.04
CA LEU A 257 5.43 -16.75 -14.71
C LEU A 257 5.71 -18.03 -15.53
N PRO A 258 5.02 -19.15 -15.24
CA PRO A 258 5.19 -20.39 -16.02
C PRO A 258 4.88 -20.16 -17.51
N ARG A 259 5.77 -20.66 -18.38
CA ARG A 259 5.67 -20.46 -19.85
C ARG A 259 4.36 -21.00 -20.44
N GLU A 260 3.83 -22.07 -19.87
CA GLU A 260 2.53 -22.65 -20.25
C GLU A 260 1.35 -21.72 -19.91
N GLN A 261 1.40 -20.98 -18.80
CA GLN A 261 0.36 -19.98 -18.46
C GLN A 261 0.42 -18.77 -19.39
N ARG A 262 1.61 -18.38 -19.85
CA ARG A 262 1.79 -17.31 -20.85
C ARG A 262 1.31 -17.75 -22.25
N GLN A 263 1.47 -19.03 -22.60
CA GLN A 263 1.04 -19.61 -23.88
C GLN A 263 -0.44 -20.01 -23.92
N ASN A 264 -1.02 -20.39 -22.78
CA ASN A 264 -2.45 -20.68 -22.64
C ASN A 264 -3.30 -19.43 -22.39
N ALA A 265 -2.68 -18.24 -22.33
CA ALA A 265 -3.41 -16.99 -22.52
C ALA A 265 -4.06 -17.08 -23.92
N PRO A 266 -5.39 -17.09 -24.02
CA PRO A 266 -6.07 -17.61 -25.20
C PRO A 266 -5.68 -16.80 -26.44
N GLU A 267 -4.85 -17.38 -27.33
CA GLU A 267 -4.49 -16.78 -28.62
C GLU A 267 -5.73 -16.61 -29.55
N ASN A 268 -6.82 -17.33 -29.26
CA ASN A 268 -8.05 -17.37 -30.08
C ASN A 268 -9.31 -16.84 -29.37
N VAL A 269 -9.18 -16.26 -28.18
CA VAL A 269 -10.22 -15.38 -27.61
C VAL A 269 -9.57 -14.02 -27.59
N GLU A 270 -10.01 -13.10 -28.45
CA GLU A 270 -9.59 -11.69 -28.40
C GLU A 270 -9.68 -11.25 -26.94
N SER A 271 -8.52 -11.18 -26.27
CA SER A 271 -8.48 -10.67 -24.91
C SER A 271 -9.02 -9.26 -25.03
N PRO A 272 -10.09 -8.89 -24.31
CA PRO A 272 -10.71 -7.59 -24.48
C PRO A 272 -9.58 -6.57 -24.36
N PRO A 273 -9.43 -5.69 -25.35
CA PRO A 273 -8.32 -4.76 -25.36
C PRO A 273 -8.33 -3.98 -24.04
N TRP A 274 -7.16 -3.55 -23.57
CA TRP A 274 -6.98 -2.96 -22.24
C TRP A 274 -8.02 -1.84 -21.92
N HIS A 275 -8.52 -1.14 -22.95
CA HIS A 275 -9.57 -0.14 -22.82
C HIS A 275 -10.94 -0.73 -22.45
N ASP A 276 -11.31 -1.91 -22.96
CA ASP A 276 -12.53 -2.61 -22.57
C ASP A 276 -12.41 -3.20 -21.16
N LYS A 277 -11.21 -3.63 -20.77
CA LYS A 277 -10.93 -3.97 -19.36
C LYS A 277 -11.10 -2.73 -18.48
N ILE A 278 -10.53 -1.58 -18.85
CA ILE A 278 -10.74 -0.31 -18.13
C ILE A 278 -12.22 0.09 -18.09
N ARG A 279 -12.98 -0.08 -19.17
CA ARG A 279 -14.43 0.17 -19.17
C ARG A 279 -15.16 -0.77 -18.21
N SER A 280 -14.78 -2.04 -18.18
CA SER A 280 -15.35 -3.00 -17.24
C SER A 280 -14.99 -2.68 -15.78
N GLU A 281 -13.75 -2.26 -15.51
CA GLU A 281 -13.30 -1.78 -14.20
C GLU A 281 -14.07 -0.51 -13.81
N LEU A 282 -14.22 0.46 -14.72
CA LEU A 282 -15.05 1.67 -14.50
C LEU A 282 -16.52 1.34 -14.28
N ALA A 283 -17.07 0.35 -14.96
CA ALA A 283 -18.43 -0.12 -14.74
C ALA A 283 -18.58 -0.81 -13.39
N GLN A 284 -17.60 -1.65 -12.99
CA GLN A 284 -17.53 -2.24 -11.66
C GLN A 284 -17.38 -1.17 -10.57
N LEU A 285 -16.59 -0.13 -10.83
CA LEU A 285 -16.45 1.04 -9.96
C LEU A 285 -17.79 1.77 -9.78
N ALA A 286 -18.51 2.04 -10.88
CA ALA A 286 -19.82 2.69 -10.84
C ALA A 286 -20.85 1.82 -10.09
N GLN A 287 -20.86 0.51 -10.37
CA GLN A 287 -21.71 -0.45 -9.66
C GLN A 287 -21.37 -0.48 -8.17
N ALA A 288 -20.09 -0.45 -7.81
CA ALA A 288 -19.66 -0.50 -6.43
C ALA A 288 -19.94 0.77 -5.63
N ILE A 289 -19.81 1.94 -6.25
CA ILE A 289 -20.27 3.21 -5.66
C ILE A 289 -21.78 3.17 -5.47
N SER A 290 -22.53 2.72 -6.49
CA SER A 290 -24.00 2.63 -6.41
C SER A 290 -24.46 1.68 -5.31
N TRP A 291 -23.82 0.52 -5.15
CA TRP A 291 -24.14 -0.45 -4.12
C TRP A 291 -23.90 0.10 -2.70
N VAL A 292 -22.78 0.79 -2.47
CA VAL A 292 -22.46 1.39 -1.17
C VAL A 292 -23.46 2.48 -0.80
N ILE A 293 -23.82 3.33 -1.77
CA ILE A 293 -24.77 4.43 -1.56
C ILE A 293 -26.18 3.88 -1.25
N TRP A 294 -26.56 2.74 -1.83
CA TRP A 294 -27.92 2.22 -1.77
C TRP A 294 -28.16 1.12 -0.72
N LYS A 295 -27.15 0.31 -0.37
CA LYS A 295 -27.33 -0.88 0.48
C LYS A 295 -27.21 -0.59 1.98
N ASP A 296 -26.22 0.20 2.42
CA ASP A 296 -26.08 0.53 3.84
C ASP A 296 -25.29 1.83 4.08
N ARG A 297 -26.00 2.85 4.61
CA ARG A 297 -25.42 4.15 5.00
C ARG A 297 -24.28 4.00 6.02
N ARG A 298 -24.25 2.91 6.80
CA ARG A 298 -23.22 2.64 7.82
C ARG A 298 -21.91 2.12 7.21
N VAL A 299 -22.01 1.29 6.17
CA VAL A 299 -20.85 0.84 5.38
C VAL A 299 -20.26 2.03 4.61
N ALA A 300 -21.10 2.88 4.04
CA ALA A 300 -20.65 4.13 3.41
C ALA A 300 -19.92 5.05 4.40
N LEU A 301 -20.41 5.14 5.63
CA LEU A 301 -19.79 5.93 6.70
C LEU A 301 -18.42 5.34 7.11
N LEU A 302 -18.29 4.02 7.24
CA LEU A 302 -16.99 3.35 7.45
C LEU A 302 -16.02 3.57 6.30
N LEU A 303 -16.47 3.44 5.06
CA LEU A 303 -15.62 3.69 3.88
C LEU A 303 -15.16 5.15 3.83
N PHE A 304 -16.02 6.10 4.19
CA PHE A 304 -15.64 7.50 4.31
C PHE A 304 -14.55 7.73 5.38
N THR A 305 -14.49 6.92 6.43
CA THR A 305 -13.39 7.03 7.42
C THR A 305 -12.03 6.75 6.80
N PHE A 306 -11.91 5.87 5.80
CA PHE A 306 -10.63 5.63 5.10
C PHE A 306 -10.14 6.88 4.36
N LEU A 307 -11.06 7.63 3.74
CA LEU A 307 -10.71 8.90 3.10
C LEU A 307 -10.15 9.90 4.12
N LEU A 308 -10.88 10.09 5.23
CA LEU A 308 -10.48 11.02 6.29
C LEU A 308 -9.17 10.63 6.96
N THR A 309 -8.99 9.35 7.26
CA THR A 309 -7.75 8.86 7.88
C THR A 309 -6.58 8.90 6.93
N THR A 310 -6.80 8.67 5.63
CA THR A 310 -5.76 8.84 4.61
C THR A 310 -5.31 10.30 4.55
N LEU A 311 -6.25 11.24 4.39
CA LEU A 311 -5.97 12.68 4.42
C LEU A 311 -5.24 13.12 5.69
N GLY A 312 -5.67 12.63 6.86
CA GLY A 312 -5.01 12.95 8.13
C GLY A 312 -3.58 12.40 8.22
N ARG A 313 -3.29 11.22 7.66
CA ARG A 313 -1.95 10.63 7.67
C ARG A 313 -0.98 11.38 6.77
N PHE A 314 -1.47 11.97 5.69
CA PHE A 314 -0.65 12.76 4.77
C PHE A 314 0.04 13.95 5.46
N ALA A 315 -0.51 14.49 6.56
CA ALA A 315 0.17 15.53 7.35
C ALA A 315 1.55 15.10 7.88
N GLN A 316 1.88 13.81 7.85
CA GLN A 316 3.22 13.34 8.19
C GLN A 316 4.26 13.60 7.11
N GLU A 317 3.88 13.83 5.85
CA GLU A 317 4.82 14.12 4.75
C GLU A 317 5.59 15.44 4.96
N ILE A 318 4.95 16.39 5.65
CA ILE A 318 5.55 17.68 5.98
C ILE A 318 6.37 17.66 7.28
N LEU A 319 6.49 16.51 7.96
CA LEU A 319 7.12 16.41 9.29
C LEU A 319 8.53 16.99 9.35
N LEU A 320 9.40 16.62 8.41
CA LEU A 320 10.77 17.11 8.40
C LEU A 320 10.82 18.63 8.21
N GLN A 321 9.99 19.17 7.30
CA GLN A 321 9.91 20.61 7.08
C GLN A 321 9.32 21.35 8.28
N TYR A 322 8.30 20.79 8.91
CA TYR A 322 7.71 21.32 10.12
C TYR A 322 8.73 21.41 11.25
N VAL A 323 9.54 20.37 11.46
CA VAL A 323 10.53 20.30 12.54
C VAL A 323 11.67 21.29 12.30
N THR A 324 12.19 21.34 11.08
CA THR A 324 13.30 22.24 10.72
C THR A 324 12.89 23.71 10.84
N ASN A 325 11.66 24.04 10.45
CA ASN A 325 11.13 25.40 10.55
C ASN A 325 10.70 25.78 11.99
N ARG A 326 10.04 24.87 12.72
CA ARG A 326 9.50 25.19 14.06
C ARG A 326 10.53 25.13 15.18
N TYR A 327 11.43 24.15 15.15
CA TYR A 327 12.41 23.91 16.22
C TYR A 327 13.85 24.25 15.81
N GLY A 328 14.08 24.65 14.56
CA GLY A 328 15.41 25.01 14.06
C GLY A 328 16.36 23.81 13.92
N TRP A 329 15.83 22.60 13.78
CA TRP A 329 16.67 21.41 13.54
C TRP A 329 17.23 21.44 12.12
N SER A 330 18.39 20.83 11.92
CA SER A 330 18.89 20.54 10.58
C SER A 330 18.04 19.43 9.92
N TRP A 331 18.07 19.34 8.59
CA TRP A 331 17.39 18.24 7.87
C TRP A 331 17.97 16.87 8.24
N SER A 332 19.28 16.79 8.51
CA SER A 332 19.95 15.59 9.02
C SER A 332 19.36 15.17 10.38
N GLN A 333 19.23 16.08 11.34
CA GLN A 333 18.65 15.78 12.66
C GLN A 333 17.17 15.39 12.56
N ALA A 334 16.42 16.06 11.69
CA ALA A 334 15.01 15.77 11.47
C ALA A 334 14.78 14.37 10.87
N SER A 335 15.73 13.83 10.10
CA SER A 335 15.62 12.47 9.55
C SER A 335 15.51 11.41 10.65
N LEU A 336 16.20 11.59 11.79
CA LEU A 336 16.20 10.65 12.93
C LEU A 336 14.79 10.40 13.52
N LEU A 337 13.86 11.33 13.34
CA LEU A 337 12.46 11.16 13.75
C LEU A 337 11.76 10.04 12.98
N LEU A 338 12.18 9.77 11.73
CA LEU A 338 11.66 8.66 10.93
C LEU A 338 12.04 7.31 11.54
N SER A 339 13.24 7.18 12.14
CA SER A 339 13.60 5.96 12.89
C SER A 339 12.69 5.74 14.09
N ILE A 340 12.32 6.80 14.83
CA ILE A 340 11.40 6.70 15.98
C ILE A 340 10.03 6.21 15.50
N ARG A 341 9.54 6.75 14.38
CA ARG A 341 8.27 6.34 13.75
C ARG A 341 8.32 4.88 13.29
N ALA A 342 9.34 4.51 12.53
CA ALA A 342 9.53 3.15 12.01
C ALA A 342 9.63 2.12 13.15
N PHE A 343 10.44 2.43 14.18
CA PHE A 343 10.58 1.58 15.36
C PHE A 343 9.25 1.40 16.10
N SER A 344 8.52 2.49 16.33
CA SER A 344 7.21 2.46 17.00
C SER A 344 6.19 1.64 16.21
N ASN A 345 6.17 1.77 14.87
CA ASN A 345 5.34 0.95 13.99
C ASN A 345 5.71 -0.54 14.07
N LEU A 346 7.01 -0.86 14.11
CA LEU A 346 7.49 -2.24 14.24
C LEU A 346 7.04 -2.86 15.57
N VAL A 347 7.23 -2.15 16.68
CA VAL A 347 6.79 -2.57 18.02
C VAL A 347 5.28 -2.76 18.05
N LEU A 348 4.52 -1.85 17.43
CA LEU A 348 3.07 -1.95 17.36
C LEU A 348 2.62 -3.25 16.66
N LEU A 349 3.15 -3.50 15.46
CA LEU A 349 2.72 -4.61 14.62
C LEU A 349 3.21 -5.97 15.13
N THR A 350 4.40 -6.03 15.73
CA THR A 350 5.02 -7.30 16.14
C THR A 350 4.73 -7.69 17.59
N VAL A 351 4.63 -6.71 18.48
CA VAL A 351 4.48 -6.98 19.92
C VAL A 351 3.10 -6.56 20.39
N LEU A 352 2.71 -5.29 20.22
CA LEU A 352 1.52 -4.75 20.89
C LEU A 352 0.20 -5.31 20.33
N ILE A 353 0.00 -5.33 19.02
CA ILE A 353 -1.24 -5.85 18.42
C ILE A 353 -1.41 -7.34 18.73
N PRO A 354 -0.41 -8.22 18.54
CA PRO A 354 -0.55 -9.64 18.85
C PRO A 354 -0.79 -9.90 20.34
N SER A 355 -0.03 -9.24 21.22
CA SER A 355 -0.17 -9.43 22.67
C SER A 355 -1.51 -8.90 23.20
N ALA A 356 -1.95 -7.72 22.74
CA ALA A 356 -3.27 -7.19 23.08
C ALA A 356 -4.39 -8.11 22.59
N SER A 357 -4.29 -8.63 21.36
CA SER A 357 -5.28 -9.56 20.80
C SER A 357 -5.33 -10.87 21.59
N TYR A 358 -4.17 -11.44 21.94
CA TYR A 358 -4.10 -12.66 22.77
C TYR A 358 -4.76 -12.46 24.13
N VAL A 359 -4.45 -11.35 24.83
CA VAL A 359 -5.01 -11.05 26.14
C VAL A 359 -6.52 -10.83 26.08
N LEU A 360 -7.03 -10.04 25.12
CA LEU A 360 -8.47 -9.77 25.01
C LEU A 360 -9.28 -11.02 24.67
N ILE A 361 -8.76 -11.89 23.80
CA ILE A 361 -9.46 -13.11 23.40
C ILE A 361 -9.42 -14.14 24.53
N HIS A 362 -8.25 -14.41 25.12
CA HIS A 362 -8.09 -15.51 26.07
C HIS A 362 -8.45 -15.14 27.51
N LYS A 363 -8.12 -13.92 27.97
CA LYS A 363 -8.40 -13.53 29.36
C LYS A 363 -9.75 -12.85 29.54
N TRP A 364 -10.25 -12.16 28.52
CA TRP A 364 -11.48 -11.37 28.61
C TRP A 364 -12.66 -12.02 27.84
N ALA A 365 -12.47 -13.20 27.26
CA ALA A 365 -13.46 -13.96 26.49
C ALA A 365 -14.22 -13.11 25.44
N ASN A 366 -13.55 -12.09 24.89
CA ASN A 366 -14.14 -11.25 23.85
C ASN A 366 -14.19 -11.99 22.53
N SER A 367 -15.24 -11.73 21.73
CA SER A 367 -15.26 -12.18 20.34
C SER A 367 -14.10 -11.55 19.55
N VAL A 368 -13.64 -12.22 18.50
CA VAL A 368 -12.58 -11.71 17.62
C VAL A 368 -12.97 -10.34 17.04
N GLN A 369 -14.23 -10.19 16.61
CA GLN A 369 -14.77 -8.94 16.11
C GLN A 369 -14.80 -7.83 17.18
N GLY A 370 -15.20 -8.16 18.41
CA GLY A 370 -15.20 -7.20 19.52
C GLY A 370 -13.81 -6.76 19.94
N THR A 371 -12.85 -7.68 19.89
CA THR A 371 -11.42 -7.40 20.11
C THR A 371 -10.89 -6.44 19.05
N ASN A 372 -11.14 -6.72 17.77
CA ASN A 372 -10.73 -5.85 16.66
C ASN A 372 -11.37 -4.46 16.75
N LEU A 373 -12.66 -4.36 17.11
CA LEU A 373 -13.35 -3.09 17.29
C LEU A 373 -12.77 -2.27 18.45
N LEU A 374 -12.52 -2.91 19.61
CA LEU A 374 -11.93 -2.24 20.77
C LEU A 374 -10.51 -1.76 20.46
N LEU A 375 -9.70 -2.59 19.80
CA LEU A 375 -8.34 -2.24 19.42
C LEU A 375 -8.34 -1.12 18.36
N ALA A 376 -9.28 -1.14 17.39
CA ALA A 376 -9.44 -0.06 16.41
C ALA A 376 -9.79 1.26 17.10
N ARG A 377 -10.72 1.25 18.07
CA ARG A 377 -11.08 2.45 18.85
C ARG A 377 -9.90 2.98 19.66
N ALA A 378 -9.13 2.11 20.30
CA ALA A 378 -7.93 2.48 21.04
C ALA A 378 -6.87 3.10 20.11
N SER A 379 -6.59 2.46 18.96
CA SER A 379 -5.67 3.00 17.96
C SER A 379 -6.12 4.35 17.40
N ALA A 380 -7.42 4.55 17.19
CA ALA A 380 -7.97 5.82 16.73
C ALA A 380 -7.75 6.96 17.76
N ILE A 381 -7.95 6.66 19.04
CA ILE A 381 -7.66 7.61 20.13
C ILE A 381 -6.16 7.94 20.17
N LEU A 382 -5.28 6.95 20.01
CA LEU A 382 -3.83 7.18 19.95
C LEU A 382 -3.43 8.07 18.76
N LEU A 383 -4.04 7.90 17.58
CA LEU A 383 -3.83 8.80 16.44
C LEU A 383 -4.19 10.24 16.78
N ILE A 384 -5.36 10.46 17.40
CA ILE A 384 -5.84 11.78 17.82
C ILE A 384 -4.87 12.41 18.81
N VAL A 385 -4.56 11.69 19.90
CA VAL A 385 -3.68 12.20 20.96
C VAL A 385 -2.30 12.51 20.40
N GLY A 386 -1.74 11.60 19.58
CA GLY A 386 -0.44 11.78 18.96
C GLY A 386 -0.38 13.02 18.06
N VAL A 387 -1.33 13.17 17.13
CA VAL A 387 -1.31 14.27 16.16
C VAL A 387 -1.57 15.64 16.80
N PHE A 388 -2.47 15.72 17.79
CA PHE A 388 -2.67 16.96 18.55
C PHE A 388 -1.44 17.31 19.38
N THR A 389 -0.77 16.30 19.95
CA THR A 389 0.49 16.51 20.68
C THR A 389 1.56 17.08 19.73
N ILE A 390 1.71 16.55 18.51
CA ILE A 390 2.64 17.09 17.50
C ILE A 390 2.30 18.55 17.18
N GLY A 391 1.04 18.87 16.86
CA GLY A 391 0.64 20.22 16.45
C GLY A 391 0.74 21.28 17.56
N LEU A 392 0.43 20.91 18.80
CA LEU A 392 0.40 21.84 19.95
C LEU A 392 1.73 21.93 20.71
N SER A 393 2.66 20.98 20.49
CA SER A 393 3.92 20.92 21.23
C SER A 393 4.80 22.16 21.01
N ARG A 394 5.30 22.75 22.11
CA ARG A 394 6.27 23.85 22.07
C ARG A 394 7.73 23.38 22.16
N THR A 395 7.95 22.15 22.63
CA THR A 395 9.27 21.54 22.74
C THR A 395 9.39 20.36 21.79
N SER A 396 10.59 20.13 21.27
CA SER A 396 10.88 19.01 20.37
C SER A 396 10.70 17.65 21.04
N VAL A 397 10.97 17.54 22.35
CA VAL A 397 10.76 16.32 23.13
C VAL A 397 9.27 15.94 23.20
N ALA A 398 8.39 16.91 23.48
CA ALA A 398 6.95 16.66 23.50
C ALA A 398 6.43 16.24 22.12
N MET A 399 6.96 16.86 21.06
CA MET A 399 6.66 16.46 19.68
C MET A 399 7.10 15.03 19.38
N ALA A 400 8.32 14.63 19.77
CA ALA A 400 8.84 13.28 19.55
C ALA A 400 8.02 12.22 20.29
N VAL A 401 7.59 12.51 21.53
CA VAL A 401 6.65 11.66 22.26
C VAL A 401 5.31 11.56 21.51
N GLY A 402 4.79 12.69 21.04
CA GLY A 402 3.58 12.74 20.21
C GLY A 402 3.69 11.90 18.93
N LEU A 403 4.86 11.93 18.27
CA LEU A 403 5.15 11.12 17.09
C LEU A 403 5.17 9.62 17.40
N GLY A 404 5.78 9.22 18.52
CA GLY A 404 5.74 7.84 18.99
C GLY A 404 4.30 7.38 19.26
N VAL A 405 3.52 8.18 19.98
CA VAL A 405 2.09 7.90 20.26
C VAL A 405 1.27 7.82 18.96
N PHE A 406 1.51 8.72 18.01
CA PHE A 406 0.87 8.71 16.71
C PHE A 406 1.19 7.43 15.93
N ALA A 407 2.47 7.01 15.92
CA ALA A 407 2.90 5.78 15.26
C ALA A 407 2.24 4.54 15.89
N LEU A 408 2.06 4.49 17.21
CA LEU A 408 1.30 3.43 17.89
C LEU A 408 -0.19 3.39 17.47
N GLY A 409 -0.73 4.49 16.95
CA GLY A 409 -2.07 4.55 16.37
C GLY A 409 -2.20 3.98 14.95
N ALA A 410 -1.08 3.70 14.26
CA ALA A 410 -1.08 3.27 12.86
C ALA A 410 -1.84 1.96 12.60
N GLY A 411 -2.01 1.14 13.64
CA GLY A 411 -2.77 -0.12 13.65
C GLY A 411 -4.25 0.03 13.24
N TYR A 412 -4.81 1.22 13.37
CA TYR A 412 -6.21 1.53 13.06
C TYR A 412 -6.62 1.05 11.66
N ASN A 413 -5.82 1.35 10.62
CA ASN A 413 -6.20 1.03 9.24
C ASN A 413 -6.27 -0.49 9.00
N PHE A 414 -5.36 -1.27 9.60
CA PHE A 414 -5.39 -2.73 9.51
C PHE A 414 -6.62 -3.31 10.21
N LEU A 415 -6.96 -2.78 11.38
CA LEU A 415 -8.07 -3.28 12.19
C LEU A 415 -9.43 -2.93 11.59
N VAL A 416 -9.61 -1.70 11.08
CA VAL A 416 -10.85 -1.30 10.39
C VAL A 416 -11.01 -2.06 9.08
N ARG A 417 -9.92 -2.30 8.34
CA ARG A 417 -9.92 -3.11 7.11
C ARG A 417 -10.37 -4.55 7.39
N SER A 418 -9.81 -5.17 8.44
CA SER A 418 -10.24 -6.50 8.90
C SER A 418 -11.70 -6.52 9.38
N LEU A 419 -12.13 -5.49 10.11
CA LEU A 419 -13.51 -5.35 10.57
C LEU A 419 -14.48 -5.28 9.40
N LEU A 420 -14.24 -4.39 8.43
CA LEU A 420 -15.12 -4.20 7.29
C LEU A 420 -15.21 -5.46 6.42
N ALA A 421 -14.09 -6.17 6.24
CA ALA A 421 -14.06 -7.45 5.54
C ALA A 421 -14.90 -8.55 6.22
N SER A 422 -15.11 -8.46 7.54
CA SER A 422 -15.97 -9.39 8.29
C SER A 422 -17.46 -9.03 8.31
N VAL A 423 -17.83 -7.81 7.90
CA VAL A 423 -19.23 -7.35 7.84
C VAL A 423 -19.90 -7.76 6.54
N VAL A 424 -19.13 -7.86 5.47
CA VAL A 424 -19.64 -8.14 4.12
C VAL A 424 -19.58 -9.65 3.87
N GLU A 425 -20.70 -10.22 3.40
CA GLU A 425 -20.78 -11.62 2.97
C GLU A 425 -19.67 -11.96 1.95
N ASN A 426 -19.14 -13.18 2.04
CA ASN A 426 -17.95 -13.62 1.31
C ASN A 426 -17.98 -13.31 -0.20
N ASP A 427 -19.17 -13.33 -0.82
CA ASP A 427 -19.38 -13.09 -2.25
C ASP A 427 -19.07 -11.67 -2.73
N HIS A 428 -19.00 -10.67 -1.84
CA HIS A 428 -18.78 -9.26 -2.22
C HIS A 428 -17.50 -8.65 -1.60
N THR A 429 -16.62 -9.46 -1.04
CA THR A 429 -15.39 -9.01 -0.36
C THR A 429 -14.40 -8.31 -1.30
N GLY A 430 -14.28 -8.77 -2.55
CA GLY A 430 -13.42 -8.14 -3.56
C GLY A 430 -13.83 -6.69 -3.86
N MET A 431 -15.13 -6.48 -4.08
CA MET A 431 -15.73 -5.17 -4.34
C MET A 431 -15.50 -4.17 -3.20
N LEU A 432 -15.53 -4.67 -1.95
CA LEU A 432 -15.25 -3.87 -0.76
C LEU A 432 -13.80 -3.37 -0.71
N TYR A 433 -12.82 -4.24 -1.02
CA TYR A 433 -11.42 -3.84 -1.05
C TYR A 433 -11.13 -2.85 -2.17
N THR A 434 -11.77 -3.02 -3.33
CA THR A 434 -11.71 -2.03 -4.42
C THR A 434 -12.25 -0.68 -3.93
N MET A 435 -13.37 -0.66 -3.21
CA MET A 435 -13.93 0.57 -2.63
C MET A 435 -12.98 1.24 -1.64
N MET A 436 -12.39 0.51 -0.70
CA MET A 436 -11.39 1.05 0.22
C MET A 436 -10.24 1.71 -0.54
N SER A 437 -9.69 1.02 -1.55
CA SER A 437 -8.57 1.50 -2.34
C SER A 437 -8.89 2.80 -3.09
N ILE A 438 -10.13 2.97 -3.58
CA ILE A 438 -10.55 4.22 -4.24
C ILE A 438 -10.56 5.38 -3.26
N PHE A 439 -11.17 5.21 -2.08
CA PHE A 439 -11.22 6.27 -1.07
C PHE A 439 -9.81 6.65 -0.59
N GLU A 440 -8.93 5.68 -0.41
CA GLU A 440 -7.51 5.90 -0.10
C GLU A 440 -6.82 6.68 -1.25
N THR A 441 -7.03 6.27 -2.51
CA THR A 441 -6.42 6.92 -3.68
C THR A 441 -6.90 8.36 -3.87
N VAL A 442 -8.21 8.61 -3.75
CA VAL A 442 -8.80 9.94 -3.83
C VAL A 442 -8.27 10.81 -2.68
N GLY A 443 -8.18 10.23 -1.47
CA GLY A 443 -7.58 10.89 -0.32
C GLY A 443 -6.14 11.32 -0.58
N ALA A 444 -5.34 10.43 -1.18
CA ALA A 444 -3.96 10.71 -1.54
C ALA A 444 -3.81 11.82 -2.58
N LEU A 445 -4.63 11.79 -3.64
CA LEU A 445 -4.58 12.78 -4.71
C LEU A 445 -4.97 14.18 -4.23
N VAL A 446 -5.91 14.28 -3.30
CA VAL A 446 -6.38 15.56 -2.73
C VAL A 446 -5.47 16.06 -1.60
N ALA A 447 -4.76 15.15 -0.93
CA ALA A 447 -3.97 15.48 0.26
C ALA A 447 -2.84 16.47 -0.03
N GLY A 448 -2.09 16.31 -1.12
CA GLY A 448 -0.96 17.19 -1.44
C GLY A 448 -1.37 18.66 -1.57
N PRO A 449 -2.30 19.03 -2.48
CA PRO A 449 -2.74 20.40 -2.62
C PRO A 449 -3.38 20.97 -1.34
N LEU A 450 -4.16 20.14 -0.62
CA LEU A 450 -4.79 20.55 0.63
C LEU A 450 -3.76 20.84 1.72
N LEU A 451 -2.71 20.02 1.82
CA LEU A 451 -1.61 20.22 2.74
C LEU A 451 -0.80 21.47 2.42
N ALA A 452 -0.42 21.65 1.16
CA ALA A 452 0.28 22.86 0.70
C ALA A 452 -0.49 24.12 1.08
N MET A 453 -1.81 24.12 0.85
CA MET A 453 -2.68 25.24 1.22
C MET A 453 -2.77 25.43 2.74
N SER A 454 -2.87 24.34 3.50
CA SER A 454 -2.92 24.39 4.97
C SER A 454 -1.61 24.90 5.57
N PHE A 455 -0.46 24.49 5.04
CA PHE A 455 0.86 24.89 5.49
C PHE A 455 1.15 26.34 5.10
N ARG A 456 0.81 26.76 3.88
CA ARG A 456 0.89 28.18 3.50
C ARG A 456 0.04 29.08 4.40
N THR A 457 -1.17 28.64 4.76
CA THR A 457 -2.03 29.38 5.68
C THR A 457 -1.43 29.43 7.09
N SER A 458 -0.84 28.32 7.56
CA SER A 458 -0.17 28.23 8.85
C SER A 458 1.01 29.20 8.97
N MET A 459 1.80 29.32 7.90
CA MET A 459 2.94 30.25 7.80
C MET A 459 2.47 31.72 7.82
N GLY A 460 1.36 32.03 7.17
CA GLY A 460 0.74 33.35 7.21
C GLY A 460 0.44 33.81 8.64
N TRP A 461 -0.22 32.95 9.42
CA TRP A 461 -0.62 33.25 10.81
C TRP A 461 0.56 33.25 11.79
N GLY A 462 1.57 32.39 11.58
CA GLY A 462 2.80 32.36 12.37
C GLY A 462 2.65 31.89 13.83
N GLY A 463 3.79 31.73 14.50
CA GLY A 463 3.85 31.35 15.92
C GLY A 463 3.23 29.98 16.22
N GLY A 464 2.30 29.93 17.19
CA GLY A 464 1.64 28.68 17.58
C GLY A 464 0.82 28.01 16.47
N TRP A 465 0.46 28.76 15.42
CA TRP A 465 -0.32 28.27 14.28
C TRP A 465 0.50 27.46 13.27
N LEU A 466 1.83 27.37 13.39
CA LEU A 466 2.65 26.49 12.54
C LEU A 466 2.17 25.03 12.58
N GLY A 467 1.54 24.59 13.69
CA GLY A 467 1.00 23.25 13.86
C GLY A 467 -0.38 23.02 13.19
N LEU A 468 -0.91 24.00 12.46
CA LEU A 468 -2.26 23.92 11.86
C LEU A 468 -2.50 22.67 10.99
N PRO A 469 -1.57 22.19 10.14
CA PRO A 469 -1.82 20.98 9.37
C PRO A 469 -2.04 19.74 10.26
N TYR A 470 -1.32 19.64 11.38
CA TYR A 470 -1.51 18.57 12.37
C TYR A 470 -2.80 18.72 13.15
N ILE A 471 -3.21 19.95 13.47
CA ILE A 471 -4.49 20.22 14.12
C ILE A 471 -5.64 19.84 13.17
N ALA A 472 -5.55 20.21 11.90
CA ALA A 472 -6.52 19.84 10.88
C ALA A 472 -6.59 18.31 10.71
N ALA A 473 -5.45 17.62 10.66
CA ALA A 473 -5.38 16.16 10.67
C ALA A 473 -6.04 15.56 11.93
N GLY A 474 -5.82 16.14 13.11
CA GLY A 474 -6.48 15.75 14.36
C GLY A 474 -7.99 15.85 14.30
N VAL A 475 -8.53 16.90 13.69
CA VAL A 475 -9.98 17.02 13.46
C VAL A 475 -10.47 15.93 12.51
N LEU A 476 -9.76 15.65 11.42
CA LEU A 476 -10.13 14.56 10.49
C LEU A 476 -10.16 13.20 11.19
N PHE A 477 -9.15 12.89 12.01
CA PHE A 477 -9.12 11.67 12.81
C PHE A 477 -10.21 11.64 13.88
N ALA A 478 -10.55 12.76 14.51
CA ALA A 478 -11.64 12.85 15.45
C ALA A 478 -12.99 12.54 14.79
N VAL A 479 -13.25 13.11 13.61
CA VAL A 479 -14.46 12.81 12.83
C VAL A 479 -14.49 11.33 12.45
N ALA A 480 -13.40 10.77 11.92
CA ALA A 480 -13.30 9.33 11.61
C ALA A 480 -13.51 8.43 12.86
N THR A 481 -13.07 8.89 14.03
CA THR A 481 -13.21 8.14 15.29
C THR A 481 -14.64 8.16 15.79
N THR A 482 -15.33 9.31 15.74
CA THR A 482 -16.76 9.40 16.10
C THR A 482 -17.62 8.51 15.23
N ALA A 483 -17.29 8.44 13.93
CA ALA A 483 -17.86 7.52 12.97
C ALA A 483 -17.74 6.06 13.40
N VAL A 484 -16.53 5.58 13.77
CA VAL A 484 -16.32 4.20 14.23
C VAL A 484 -16.98 3.93 15.59
N HIS A 485 -17.02 4.91 16.49
CA HIS A 485 -17.68 4.75 17.79
C HIS A 485 -19.20 4.66 17.69
N SER A 486 -19.80 5.24 16.65
CA SER A 486 -21.24 5.17 16.40
C SER A 486 -21.74 3.76 16.03
N ILE A 487 -20.84 2.81 15.78
CA ILE A 487 -21.15 1.45 15.33
C ILE A 487 -21.17 0.51 16.54
N SER A 488 -22.30 -0.17 16.76
CA SER A 488 -22.44 -1.16 17.85
C SER A 488 -22.10 -2.58 17.38
N LEU A 489 -21.58 -3.38 18.30
CA LEU A 489 -21.23 -4.80 18.11
C LEU A 489 -22.42 -5.67 17.69
N SER A 490 -23.64 -5.29 18.07
CA SER A 490 -24.88 -5.99 17.71
C SER A 490 -25.19 -6.02 16.21
N VAL A 491 -24.48 -5.22 15.41
CA VAL A 491 -24.65 -5.12 13.95
C VAL A 491 -23.69 -6.04 13.20
N LEU A 492 -22.64 -6.55 13.87
CA LEU A 492 -21.55 -7.33 13.26
C LEU A 492 -21.76 -8.84 13.32
N GLN A 493 -22.75 -9.31 14.07
CA GLN A 493 -23.15 -10.71 14.02
C GLN A 493 -24.01 -10.92 12.77
N PRO A 494 -23.68 -11.90 11.91
CA PRO A 494 -24.64 -12.36 10.92
C PRO A 494 -25.88 -12.77 11.70
N LYS A 495 -27.06 -12.30 11.27
CA LYS A 495 -28.33 -12.84 11.76
C LYS A 495 -28.26 -14.34 11.59
N VAL A 496 -28.09 -15.07 12.68
CA VAL A 496 -28.46 -16.49 12.71
C VAL A 496 -29.92 -16.47 12.32
N VAL A 497 -30.23 -16.98 11.14
CA VAL A 497 -31.61 -17.21 10.74
C VAL A 497 -32.14 -18.21 11.75
N ASP A 498 -32.97 -17.74 12.67
CA ASP A 498 -33.79 -18.59 13.54
C ASP A 498 -34.74 -19.38 12.63
N GLY A 499 -34.23 -20.48 12.07
CA GLY A 499 -34.93 -21.34 11.11
C GLY A 499 -34.97 -22.81 11.52
N GLU A 500 -34.42 -23.19 12.68
CA GLU A 500 -34.36 -24.60 13.12
C GLU A 500 -34.90 -24.83 14.55
N ALA A 501 -35.85 -24.00 15.02
CA ALA A 501 -36.51 -24.23 16.31
C ALA A 501 -38.02 -24.59 16.24
N GLU A 502 -38.63 -24.66 15.05
CA GLU A 502 -40.06 -25.06 14.91
C GLU A 502 -40.28 -26.44 14.26
N ALA A 503 -39.22 -27.20 13.94
CA ALA A 503 -39.37 -28.54 13.32
C ALA A 503 -39.28 -29.73 14.29
N GLN A 504 -39.27 -29.53 15.62
CA GLN A 504 -39.19 -30.61 16.61
C GLN A 504 -40.28 -30.60 17.70
N GLN A 505 -41.43 -29.96 17.44
CA GLN A 505 -42.61 -30.06 18.32
C GLN A 505 -43.86 -30.61 17.60
N GLY A 506 -43.67 -31.45 16.59
CA GLY A 506 -44.76 -32.08 15.84
C GLY A 506 -44.47 -33.51 15.42
N THR A 507 -44.22 -34.40 16.38
CA THR A 507 -44.51 -35.86 16.28
C THR A 507 -44.73 -36.43 17.66
#